data_AF-A0A803N790-F1
#
_entry.id   AF-A0A803N790-F1
#
_cell.length_a   1.000
_cell.length_b   1.000
_cell.length_c   1.000
_cell.angle_alpha   90.00
_cell.angle_beta   90.00
_cell.angle_gamma   90.00
#
_symmetry.space_group_name_H-M   'P 1'
#
loop_
_entity.id
_entity.type
_entity.pdbx_description
1 polymer ?
#
loop_
_entity_poly.entity_id
_entity_poly.type
_entity_poly.pdbx_seq_one_letter_code
_entity_poly.pdbx_strand_id
1 'polypeptide(L)'
;MAANLPFKRVVSFLQKCFFDAHPFPQNPKFRKRKIKSEISKSILPNLSSFPIQYLTNSCGLSLDSAIKASNRVVLEEKNKKRFDSVVLFLKSHNFSNAHIIRLIEKHPAVLNCRITSNLEPKLRFLVENGIKGLYLPRLVVASPAILFRSLKAQLKPAMGVPERRIEELLVLQPRCLYQDISRIKYAVKMIRCMGVKPTDVKYIHNLRVIMSHSKLSWKRKVSVFESLGWSTEEVISTFTRTPHCLSCSEKKLRNAMDYFVNTVKVDRETIIGYPKVLTYSIEKRVVPRFTVWKILIERKLTKCTRFIWMLNISEKEFIDLYVTKYSTEIPYLLQIYMQSKGGSIRAV
;
A
#
# COMPACT_ATOMS: atom_id res chain seq x y z
N MET A 1 -23.24 5.55 -37.46
CA MET A 1 -22.01 4.74 -37.69
C MET A 1 -20.79 5.62 -37.44
N ALA A 2 -19.67 5.03 -36.97
CA ALA A 2 -18.49 5.65 -36.34
C ALA A 2 -18.71 6.01 -34.85
N ALA A 3 -17.94 5.56 -33.85
CA ALA A 3 -16.53 5.18 -33.83
C ALA A 3 -16.23 3.98 -32.89
N ASN A 4 -16.16 2.76 -33.44
CA ASN A 4 -15.63 1.56 -32.76
C ASN A 4 -14.13 1.32 -33.05
N LEU A 5 -13.41 2.35 -33.52
CA LEU A 5 -12.02 2.24 -34.00
C LEU A 5 -10.89 2.38 -32.95
N PRO A 6 -11.08 2.87 -31.69
CA PRO A 6 -9.98 2.88 -30.71
C PRO A 6 -9.86 1.58 -29.89
N PHE A 7 -10.92 0.76 -29.80
CA PHE A 7 -10.95 -0.39 -28.88
C PHE A 7 -10.15 -1.59 -29.38
N LYS A 8 -10.25 -1.92 -30.69
CA LYS A 8 -9.41 -2.95 -31.33
C LYS A 8 -7.92 -2.61 -31.26
N ARG A 9 -7.55 -1.33 -31.26
CA ARG A 9 -6.15 -0.88 -31.09
C ARG A 9 -5.64 -1.05 -29.65
N VAL A 10 -6.50 -0.84 -28.64
CA VAL A 10 -6.15 -1.10 -27.23
C VAL A 10 -6.01 -2.59 -26.98
N VAL A 11 -6.95 -3.41 -27.48
CA VAL A 11 -6.89 -4.88 -27.36
C VAL A 11 -5.70 -5.47 -28.13
N SER A 12 -5.42 -5.04 -29.36
CA SER A 12 -4.26 -5.53 -30.12
C SER A 12 -2.92 -5.05 -29.56
N PHE A 13 -2.86 -3.85 -28.97
CA PHE A 13 -1.68 -3.36 -28.24
C PHE A 13 -1.46 -4.13 -26.94
N LEU A 14 -2.53 -4.46 -26.22
CA LEU A 14 -2.48 -5.35 -25.05
C LEU A 14 -2.10 -6.78 -25.47
N GLN A 15 -2.54 -7.29 -26.62
CA GLN A 15 -2.09 -8.60 -27.12
C GLN A 15 -0.59 -8.59 -27.49
N LYS A 16 -0.13 -7.60 -28.28
CA LYS A 16 1.30 -7.42 -28.62
C LYS A 16 2.21 -7.21 -27.40
N CYS A 17 1.75 -6.46 -26.40
CA CYS A 17 2.54 -6.24 -25.19
C CYS A 17 2.59 -7.45 -24.25
N PHE A 18 1.71 -8.44 -24.43
CA PHE A 18 1.47 -9.51 -23.46
C PHE A 18 1.65 -10.93 -24.00
N PHE A 19 1.53 -11.21 -25.29
CA PHE A 19 1.50 -12.59 -25.82
C PHE A 19 2.58 -12.91 -26.88
N ASP A 20 3.07 -11.96 -27.68
CA ASP A 20 3.91 -12.25 -28.87
C ASP A 20 5.42 -11.99 -28.71
N ALA A 21 6.03 -12.29 -27.55
CA ALA A 21 7.50 -12.23 -27.44
C ALA A 21 8.05 -13.49 -26.75
N HIS A 22 8.93 -14.16 -27.49
CA HIS A 22 9.76 -15.32 -27.17
C HIS A 22 10.27 -15.41 -25.71
N PRO A 23 10.62 -16.63 -25.23
CA PRO A 23 11.03 -16.83 -23.85
C PRO A 23 12.28 -16.02 -23.54
N PHE A 24 12.15 -15.04 -22.66
CA PHE A 24 13.23 -14.18 -22.21
C PHE A 24 13.32 -14.19 -20.68
N PRO A 25 14.53 -13.90 -20.17
CA PRO A 25 15.25 -14.79 -19.28
C PRO A 25 14.60 -14.82 -17.89
N GLN A 26 14.84 -15.93 -17.20
CA GLN A 26 14.60 -16.00 -15.77
C GLN A 26 15.24 -14.77 -15.11
N ASN A 27 14.43 -14.08 -14.31
CA ASN A 27 14.87 -13.01 -13.43
C ASN A 27 16.21 -13.41 -12.81
N PRO A 28 17.27 -12.58 -12.86
CA PRO A 28 18.51 -12.93 -12.17
C PRO A 28 18.12 -13.19 -10.73
N LYS A 29 18.35 -14.44 -10.28
CA LYS A 29 18.19 -14.83 -8.88
C LYS A 29 18.85 -13.71 -8.09
N PHE A 30 18.12 -13.07 -7.19
CA PHE A 30 18.73 -12.18 -6.20
C PHE A 30 19.78 -13.02 -5.49
N ARG A 31 21.03 -12.92 -5.96
CA ARG A 31 22.17 -13.57 -5.36
C ARG A 31 22.30 -12.83 -4.04
N LYS A 32 21.81 -13.44 -2.96
CA LYS A 32 22.19 -13.03 -1.61
C LYS A 32 23.71 -12.97 -1.65
N ARG A 33 24.29 -11.76 -1.66
CA ARG A 33 25.71 -11.60 -1.43
C ARG A 33 25.92 -12.14 -0.02
N LYS A 34 26.39 -13.39 0.08
CA LYS A 34 27.09 -13.89 1.27
C LYS A 34 28.30 -12.98 1.39
N ILE A 35 28.19 -11.94 2.19
CA ILE A 35 29.36 -11.33 2.79
C ILE A 35 29.90 -12.43 3.69
N LYS A 36 31.03 -13.03 3.30
CA LYS A 36 31.79 -13.89 4.20
C LYS A 36 32.19 -13.00 5.37
N SER A 37 31.56 -13.21 6.52
CA SER A 37 32.05 -12.69 7.79
C SER A 37 33.26 -13.56 8.16
N GLU A 38 34.46 -13.06 7.93
CA GLU A 38 35.56 -13.38 8.83
C GLU A 38 35.22 -12.74 10.17
N ILE A 39 34.72 -13.57 11.09
CA ILE A 39 34.53 -13.18 12.48
C ILE A 39 35.92 -13.27 13.11
N SER A 40 36.65 -12.16 13.06
CA SER A 40 37.76 -11.91 13.98
C SER A 40 37.21 -11.38 15.30
N LYS A 41 37.77 -11.95 16.37
CA LYS A 41 37.38 -11.90 17.78
C LYS A 41 37.12 -10.50 18.34
N SER A 42 36.05 -10.42 19.13
CA SER A 42 35.84 -9.56 20.32
C SER A 42 36.29 -8.10 20.27
N ILE A 43 35.36 -7.18 19.99
CA ILE A 43 35.42 -5.80 20.50
C ILE A 43 34.03 -5.46 21.03
N LEU A 44 33.88 -5.40 22.35
CA LEU A 44 32.77 -4.67 22.98
C LEU A 44 32.79 -3.24 22.39
N PRO A 45 31.69 -2.72 21.83
CA PRO A 45 31.69 -1.39 21.24
C PRO A 45 32.16 -0.40 22.30
N ASN A 46 33.23 0.33 22.02
CA ASN A 46 33.76 1.33 22.93
C ASN A 46 32.67 2.39 23.15
N LEU A 47 31.95 2.29 24.27
CA LEU A 47 30.85 3.17 24.67
C LEU A 47 31.30 4.64 24.80
N SER A 48 32.62 4.88 24.85
CA SER A 48 33.23 6.22 24.83
C SER A 48 33.50 6.78 23.43
N SER A 49 33.19 6.04 22.36
CA SER A 49 33.44 6.53 21.00
C SER A 49 32.60 7.77 20.69
N PHE A 50 33.23 8.78 20.07
CA PHE A 50 32.59 10.04 19.71
C PHE A 50 31.23 9.88 19.00
N PRO A 51 31.06 8.96 18.01
CA PRO A 51 29.75 8.76 17.37
C PRO A 51 28.63 8.41 18.34
N ILE A 52 28.89 7.54 19.32
CA ILE A 52 27.89 7.11 20.31
C ILE A 52 27.54 8.29 21.22
N GLN A 53 28.55 8.98 21.76
CA GLN A 53 28.35 10.14 22.64
C GLN A 53 27.61 11.28 21.93
N TYR A 54 27.96 11.57 20.67
CA TYR A 54 27.28 12.60 19.89
C TYR A 54 25.81 12.25 19.65
N LEU A 55 25.53 11.00 19.27
CA LEU A 55 24.16 10.54 19.01
C LEU A 55 23.30 10.52 20.29
N THR A 56 23.86 10.16 21.43
CA THR A 56 23.15 10.17 22.72
C THR A 56 22.96 11.58 23.26
N ASN A 57 24.05 12.33 23.43
CA ASN A 57 24.04 13.61 24.14
C ASN A 57 23.54 14.77 23.28
N SER A 58 23.91 14.80 21.99
CA SER A 58 23.55 15.91 21.09
C SER A 58 22.30 15.63 20.26
N CYS A 59 22.08 14.38 19.85
CA CYS A 59 20.91 14.01 19.03
C CYS A 59 19.73 13.44 19.84
N GLY A 60 19.94 13.06 21.12
CA GLY A 60 18.88 12.57 22.01
C GLY A 60 18.44 11.12 21.75
N LEU A 61 19.28 10.29 21.14
CA LEU A 61 19.01 8.86 20.97
C LEU A 61 19.22 8.11 22.29
N SER A 62 18.46 7.03 22.51
CA SER A 62 18.81 6.06 23.55
C SER A 62 20.17 5.41 23.26
N LEU A 63 20.84 4.90 24.30
CA LEU A 63 22.15 4.28 24.15
C LEU A 63 22.13 3.12 23.13
N ASP A 64 21.13 2.25 23.20
CA ASP A 64 20.96 1.13 22.26
C ASP A 64 20.75 1.60 20.81
N SER A 65 19.94 2.64 20.62
CA SER A 65 19.71 3.23 19.30
C SER A 65 20.98 3.91 18.76
N ALA A 66 21.73 4.58 19.63
CA ALA A 66 22.99 5.24 19.30
C ALA A 66 24.06 4.22 18.86
N ILE A 67 24.22 3.10 19.57
CA ILE A 67 25.14 2.01 19.19
C ILE A 67 24.77 1.41 17.82
N LYS A 68 23.48 1.16 17.57
CA LYS A 68 23.03 0.65 16.27
C LYS A 68 23.20 1.67 15.14
N ALA A 69 23.07 2.94 15.44
CA ALA A 69 23.23 4.03 14.48
C ALA A 69 24.71 4.29 14.16
N SER A 70 25.60 4.31 15.15
CA SER A 70 27.04 4.54 14.98
C SER A 70 27.67 3.51 14.05
N ASN A 71 27.23 2.25 14.10
CA ASN A 71 27.71 1.21 13.19
C ASN A 71 27.31 1.41 11.72
N ARG A 72 26.41 2.35 11.41
CA ARG A 72 25.88 2.63 10.06
C ARG A 72 26.30 3.99 9.51
N VAL A 73 27.04 4.79 10.28
CA VAL A 73 27.52 6.11 9.85
C VAL A 73 28.88 6.42 10.44
N VAL A 74 29.75 6.99 9.62
CA VAL A 74 31.03 7.53 10.07
C VAL A 74 30.81 8.96 10.52
N LEU A 75 31.05 9.23 11.81
CA LEU A 75 31.01 10.56 12.41
C LEU A 75 32.39 10.86 13.01
N GLU A 76 33.02 11.92 12.54
CA GLU A 76 34.33 12.37 13.05
C GLU A 76 34.15 13.65 13.86
N GLU A 77 34.85 13.75 14.99
CA GLU A 77 34.71 14.88 15.91
C GLU A 77 34.98 16.25 15.28
N LYS A 78 35.99 16.33 14.41
CA LYS A 78 36.30 17.55 13.63
C LYS A 78 35.11 18.08 12.82
N ASN A 79 34.15 17.22 12.47
CA ASN A 79 32.97 17.57 11.68
C ASN A 79 31.73 17.88 12.53
N LYS A 80 31.83 17.91 13.87
CA LYS A 80 30.70 18.12 14.79
C LYS A 80 29.82 19.31 14.40
N LYS A 81 30.43 20.47 14.11
CA LYS A 81 29.70 21.69 13.72
C LYS A 81 28.81 21.47 12.49
N ARG A 82 29.24 20.64 11.54
CA ARG A 82 28.46 20.31 10.34
C ARG A 82 27.25 19.45 10.67
N PHE A 83 27.40 18.47 11.57
CA PHE A 83 26.29 17.63 12.02
C PHE A 83 25.25 18.46 12.78
N ASP A 84 25.72 19.35 13.66
CA ASP A 84 24.85 20.29 14.41
C ASP A 84 24.09 21.21 13.46
N SER A 85 24.75 21.69 12.40
CA SER A 85 24.11 22.51 11.35
C SER A 85 23.02 21.74 10.61
N VAL A 86 23.19 20.44 10.35
CA VAL A 86 22.16 19.60 9.73
C VAL A 86 20.95 19.46 10.66
N VAL A 87 21.18 19.23 11.95
CA VAL A 87 20.09 19.13 12.95
C VAL A 87 19.33 20.45 13.06
N LEU A 88 20.03 21.58 13.14
CA LEU A 88 19.43 22.91 13.17
C LEU A 88 18.65 23.23 11.89
N PHE A 89 19.18 22.86 10.73
CA PHE A 89 18.49 23.01 9.45
C PHE A 89 17.18 22.21 9.40
N LEU A 90 17.16 20.98 9.93
CA LEU A 90 15.92 20.22 10.01
C LEU A 90 14.92 20.88 10.97
N LYS A 91 15.38 21.41 12.12
CA LYS A 91 14.52 22.16 13.05
C LYS A 91 13.90 23.40 12.40
N SER A 92 14.66 24.15 11.61
CA SER A 92 14.13 25.31 10.87
C SER A 92 13.08 24.95 9.81
N HIS A 93 12.98 23.67 9.42
CA HIS A 93 11.95 23.14 8.52
C HIS A 93 10.83 22.40 9.28
N ASN A 94 10.56 22.79 10.53
CA ASN A 94 9.50 22.24 11.39
C ASN A 94 9.66 20.78 11.82
N PHE A 95 10.88 20.23 11.80
CA PHE A 95 11.13 18.91 12.37
C PHE A 95 11.29 19.03 13.89
N SER A 96 10.36 18.45 14.64
CA SER A 96 10.49 18.29 16.09
C SER A 96 11.66 17.36 16.47
N ASN A 97 12.13 17.44 17.72
CA ASN A 97 13.17 16.55 18.24
C ASN A 97 12.81 15.06 18.05
N ALA A 98 11.54 14.69 18.29
CA ALA A 98 11.07 13.32 18.08
C ALA A 98 11.17 12.87 16.61
N HIS A 99 10.89 13.76 15.65
CA HIS A 99 11.10 13.46 14.23
C HIS A 99 12.58 13.25 13.91
N ILE A 100 13.46 14.11 14.43
CA ILE A 100 14.91 14.04 14.18
C ILE A 100 15.50 12.76 14.77
N ILE A 101 15.18 12.43 16.02
CA ILE A 101 15.60 11.17 16.67
C ILE A 101 15.21 9.98 15.79
N ARG A 102 13.93 9.88 15.42
CA ARG A 102 13.42 8.76 14.63
C ARG A 102 14.00 8.71 13.21
N LEU A 103 14.33 9.86 12.62
CA LEU A 103 15.00 9.96 11.33
C LEU A 103 16.43 9.41 11.41
N ILE A 104 17.20 9.84 12.41
CA ILE A 104 18.59 9.39 12.63
C ILE A 104 18.60 7.89 12.95
N GLU A 105 17.71 7.40 13.82
CA GLU A 105 17.58 5.97 14.12
C GLU A 105 17.37 5.13 12.86
N LYS A 106 16.51 5.59 11.94
CA LYS A 106 16.26 4.87 10.68
C LYS A 106 17.40 5.03 9.69
N HIS A 107 17.99 6.23 9.60
CA HIS A 107 18.96 6.57 8.56
C HIS A 107 20.04 7.54 9.06
N PRO A 108 21.04 7.04 9.82
CA PRO A 108 22.04 7.89 10.48
C PRO A 108 22.88 8.72 9.50
N ALA A 109 23.03 8.25 8.26
CA ALA A 109 23.73 8.96 7.17
C ALA A 109 23.15 10.34 6.84
N VAL A 110 21.94 10.68 7.33
CA VAL A 110 21.35 12.02 7.17
C VAL A 110 22.25 13.11 7.75
N LEU A 111 22.97 12.81 8.83
CA LEU A 111 23.91 13.75 9.47
C LEU A 111 25.08 14.13 8.53
N ASN A 112 25.42 13.26 7.59
CA ASN A 112 26.49 13.49 6.61
C ASN A 112 25.99 14.24 5.35
N CYS A 113 24.69 14.49 5.21
CA CYS A 113 24.18 15.23 4.06
C CYS A 113 24.69 16.67 4.03
N ARG A 114 24.92 17.20 2.82
CA ARG A 114 25.20 18.63 2.61
C ARG A 114 23.88 19.39 2.57
N ILE A 115 23.81 20.53 3.27
CA ILE A 115 22.58 21.33 3.35
C ILE A 115 22.25 21.90 1.96
N THR A 116 23.13 22.76 1.44
CA THR A 116 22.92 23.53 0.20
C THR A 116 22.77 22.65 -1.05
N SER A 117 23.58 21.60 -1.16
CA SER A 117 23.62 20.77 -2.37
C SER A 117 22.75 19.51 -2.30
N ASN A 118 22.14 19.19 -1.16
CA ASN A 118 21.32 17.97 -1.02
C ASN A 118 20.02 18.21 -0.26
N LEU A 119 20.06 18.57 1.03
CA LEU A 119 18.86 18.64 1.85
C LEU A 119 17.92 19.75 1.38
N GLU A 120 18.45 20.96 1.23
CA GLU A 120 17.69 22.14 0.85
C GLU A 120 16.95 22.00 -0.49
N PRO A 121 17.60 21.64 -1.62
CA PRO A 121 16.89 21.54 -2.89
C PRO A 121 15.83 20.44 -2.88
N LYS A 122 15.98 19.40 -2.05
CA LYS A 122 14.98 18.33 -1.93
C LYS A 122 13.81 18.72 -1.05
N LEU A 123 14.05 19.32 0.12
CA LEU A 123 12.97 19.82 0.97
C LEU A 123 12.19 20.93 0.26
N ARG A 124 12.89 21.86 -0.39
CA ARG A 124 12.27 22.91 -1.20
C ARG A 124 11.38 22.33 -2.30
N PHE A 125 11.89 21.38 -3.06
CA PHE A 125 11.10 20.70 -4.10
C PHE A 125 9.83 20.04 -3.53
N LEU A 126 9.93 19.37 -2.38
CA LEU A 126 8.77 18.74 -1.74
C LEU A 126 7.73 19.77 -1.29
N VAL A 127 8.18 20.88 -0.71
CA VAL A 127 7.34 22.00 -0.27
C VAL A 127 6.65 22.70 -1.44
N GLU A 128 7.39 22.97 -2.52
CA GLU A 128 6.85 23.52 -3.76
C GLU A 128 5.74 22.61 -4.29
N ASN A 129 5.96 21.30 -4.30
CA ASN A 129 4.99 20.30 -4.76
C ASN A 129 3.92 19.91 -3.71
N GLY A 130 3.58 20.83 -2.81
CA GLY A 130 2.44 20.72 -1.88
C GLY A 130 2.74 20.13 -0.50
N ILE A 131 3.89 19.49 -0.27
CA ILE A 131 4.17 18.82 1.00
C ILE A 131 4.63 19.84 2.05
N LYS A 132 3.66 20.45 2.72
CA LYS A 132 3.86 21.58 3.64
C LYS A 132 3.54 21.22 5.10
N GLY A 133 3.96 22.08 6.02
CA GLY A 133 3.65 21.95 7.45
C GLY A 133 4.06 20.61 8.06
N LEU A 134 3.15 19.98 8.82
CA LEU A 134 3.41 18.73 9.55
C LEU A 134 3.60 17.50 8.65
N TYR A 135 3.22 17.58 7.37
CA TYR A 135 3.35 16.47 6.44
C TYR A 135 4.80 16.25 5.99
N LEU A 136 5.60 17.31 5.90
CA LEU A 136 6.99 17.22 5.46
C LEU A 136 7.86 16.39 6.41
N PRO A 137 7.91 16.66 7.74
CA PRO A 137 8.63 15.82 8.68
C PRO A 137 8.13 14.39 8.71
N ARG A 138 6.80 14.19 8.69
CA ARG A 138 6.18 12.85 8.70
C ARG A 138 6.61 12.02 7.50
N LEU A 139 6.63 12.60 6.30
CA LEU A 139 7.06 11.94 5.08
C LEU A 139 8.54 11.55 5.15
N VAL A 140 9.41 12.50 5.51
CA VAL A 140 10.86 12.27 5.56
C VAL A 140 11.22 11.22 6.61
N VAL A 141 10.57 11.23 7.78
CA VAL A 141 10.74 10.19 8.83
C VAL A 141 10.17 8.84 8.41
N ALA A 142 9.01 8.83 7.73
CA ALA A 142 8.46 7.60 7.18
C ALA A 142 9.38 7.01 6.11
N SER A 143 10.06 7.87 5.35
CA SER A 143 10.85 7.51 4.19
C SER A 143 12.15 8.33 4.01
N PRO A 144 13.20 8.06 4.81
CA PRO A 144 14.43 8.85 4.79
C PRO A 144 15.19 8.80 3.44
N ALA A 145 15.02 7.71 2.69
CA ALA A 145 15.70 7.50 1.40
C ALA A 145 15.37 8.57 0.35
N ILE A 146 14.28 9.33 0.53
CA ILE A 146 13.93 10.46 -0.35
C ILE A 146 15.06 11.51 -0.39
N LEU A 147 15.76 11.70 0.74
CA LEU A 147 16.90 12.60 0.87
C LEU A 147 18.17 12.08 0.20
N PHE A 148 18.17 10.84 -0.29
CA PHE A 148 19.33 10.23 -0.95
C PHE A 148 19.10 9.96 -2.44
N ARG A 149 17.88 10.24 -2.93
CA ARG A 149 17.54 10.13 -4.36
C ARG A 149 17.97 11.36 -5.14
N SER A 150 18.24 11.17 -6.43
CA SER A 150 18.54 12.26 -7.35
C SER A 150 17.29 13.10 -7.59
N LEU A 151 17.38 14.40 -7.30
CA LEU A 151 16.27 15.33 -7.51
C LEU A 151 15.86 15.37 -9.00
N LYS A 152 16.84 15.55 -9.90
CA LYS A 152 16.62 15.69 -11.34
C LYS A 152 16.26 14.36 -12.01
N ALA A 153 16.98 13.29 -11.68
CA ALA A 153 16.79 12.02 -12.37
C ALA A 153 15.62 11.22 -11.80
N GLN A 154 15.35 11.27 -10.49
CA GLN A 154 14.40 10.38 -9.83
C GLN A 154 13.17 11.09 -9.28
N LEU A 155 13.34 12.16 -8.49
CA LEU A 155 12.19 12.81 -7.84
C LEU A 155 11.32 13.57 -8.82
N LYS A 156 11.88 14.46 -9.66
CA LYS A 156 11.10 15.23 -10.65
C LYS A 156 10.31 14.34 -11.64
N PRO A 157 10.90 13.28 -12.24
CA PRO A 157 10.17 12.44 -13.19
C PRO A 157 9.13 11.51 -12.55
N ALA A 158 9.34 11.12 -11.29
CA ALA A 158 8.34 10.38 -10.51
C ALA A 158 7.05 11.19 -10.29
N MET A 159 7.16 12.52 -10.34
CA MET A 159 6.10 13.47 -10.00
C MET A 159 5.31 13.93 -11.24
N GLY A 160 5.31 13.15 -12.34
CA GLY A 160 4.40 13.33 -13.50
C GLY A 160 2.91 13.11 -13.18
N VAL A 161 2.52 13.38 -11.95
CA VAL A 161 1.20 13.35 -11.33
C VAL A 161 0.88 14.81 -10.98
N PRO A 162 -0.34 15.33 -11.26
CA PRO A 162 -0.68 16.73 -10.98
C PRO A 162 -0.36 17.13 -9.54
N GLU A 163 0.20 18.32 -9.36
CA GLU A 163 0.76 18.85 -8.09
C GLU A 163 -0.17 18.63 -6.87
N ARG A 164 -1.46 18.92 -7.03
CA ARG A 164 -2.48 18.71 -5.98
C ARG A 164 -2.69 17.27 -5.51
N ARG A 165 -2.20 16.26 -6.23
CA ARG A 165 -2.40 14.82 -5.93
C ARG A 165 -1.14 14.15 -5.38
N ILE A 166 -0.05 14.90 -5.30
CA ILE A 166 1.25 14.44 -4.79
C ILE A 166 1.17 14.22 -3.28
N GLU A 167 0.56 15.16 -2.54
CA GLU A 167 0.30 15.02 -1.11
C GLU A 167 -0.50 13.74 -0.81
N GLU A 168 -1.59 13.51 -1.55
CA GLU A 168 -2.40 12.29 -1.44
C GLU A 168 -1.58 11.03 -1.73
N LEU A 169 -0.78 11.01 -2.80
CA LEU A 169 0.04 9.86 -3.18
C LEU A 169 1.07 9.52 -2.11
N LEU A 170 1.68 10.54 -1.50
CA LEU A 170 2.73 10.38 -0.50
C LEU A 170 2.20 9.99 0.87
N VAL A 171 1.00 10.45 1.23
CA VAL A 171 0.27 9.96 2.41
C VAL A 171 -0.21 8.53 2.19
N LEU A 172 -0.79 8.22 1.04
CA LEU A 172 -1.40 6.92 0.78
C LEU A 172 -0.37 5.81 0.50
N GLN A 173 0.78 6.13 -0.10
CA GLN A 173 1.79 5.15 -0.46
C GLN A 173 3.20 5.77 -0.56
N PRO A 174 3.87 6.10 0.55
CA PRO A 174 5.23 6.65 0.54
C PRO A 174 6.25 5.69 -0.10
N ARG A 175 5.92 4.38 -0.17
CA ARG A 175 6.69 3.36 -0.89
C ARG A 175 6.84 3.64 -2.39
N CYS A 176 5.98 4.45 -3.01
CA CYS A 176 6.09 4.80 -4.43
C CYS A 176 7.41 5.52 -4.75
N LEU A 177 7.91 6.32 -3.80
CA LEU A 177 9.20 7.02 -3.91
C LEU A 177 10.39 6.07 -3.98
N TYR A 178 10.25 4.82 -3.52
CA TYR A 178 11.31 3.82 -3.56
C TYR A 178 11.39 3.12 -4.91
N GLN A 179 10.33 3.18 -5.69
CA GLN A 179 10.25 2.43 -6.93
C GLN A 179 11.05 3.09 -8.04
N ASP A 180 11.47 2.27 -8.99
CA ASP A 180 12.19 2.73 -10.16
C ASP A 180 11.32 3.69 -11.00
N ILE A 181 11.92 4.72 -11.60
CA ILE A 181 11.17 5.69 -12.41
C ILE A 181 10.49 4.99 -13.59
N SER A 182 11.12 3.96 -14.17
CA SER A 182 10.50 3.18 -15.24
C SER A 182 9.21 2.51 -14.78
N ARG A 183 9.14 2.10 -13.50
CA ARG A 183 7.95 1.52 -12.89
C ARG A 183 6.83 2.54 -12.75
N ILE A 184 7.16 3.77 -12.36
CA ILE A 184 6.19 4.87 -12.28
C ILE A 184 5.67 5.23 -13.67
N LYS A 185 6.57 5.43 -14.64
CA LYS A 185 6.21 5.70 -16.04
C LYS A 185 5.31 4.60 -16.61
N TYR A 186 5.65 3.33 -16.35
CA TYR A 186 4.82 2.20 -16.73
C TYR A 186 3.43 2.27 -16.08
N ALA A 187 3.36 2.52 -14.75
CA ALA A 187 2.10 2.55 -14.03
C ALA A 187 1.18 3.67 -14.54
N VAL A 188 1.73 4.87 -14.76
CA VAL A 188 1.03 6.02 -15.36
C VAL A 188 0.54 5.69 -16.77
N LYS A 189 1.37 5.05 -17.60
CA LYS A 189 0.97 4.61 -18.95
C LYS A 189 -0.16 3.59 -18.89
N MET A 190 -0.06 2.59 -18.00
CA MET A 190 -1.06 1.53 -17.85
C MET A 190 -2.43 2.08 -17.45
N ILE A 191 -2.50 2.90 -16.40
CA ILE A 191 -3.79 3.46 -15.96
C ILE A 191 -4.39 4.40 -17.01
N ARG A 192 -3.54 5.13 -17.76
CA ARG A 192 -3.99 5.94 -18.90
C ARG A 192 -4.56 5.07 -20.02
N CYS A 193 -3.92 3.94 -20.36
CA CYS A 193 -4.44 2.98 -21.33
C CYS A 193 -5.76 2.34 -20.88
N MET A 194 -6.02 2.25 -19.57
CA MET A 194 -7.30 1.81 -19.01
C MET A 194 -8.36 2.93 -18.97
N GLY A 195 -8.05 4.12 -19.48
CA GLY A 195 -8.97 5.25 -19.52
C GLY A 195 -9.00 6.12 -18.26
N VAL A 196 -8.15 5.86 -17.26
CA VAL A 196 -8.10 6.66 -16.03
C VAL A 196 -7.35 7.96 -16.28
N LYS A 197 -8.02 9.09 -16.07
CA LYS A 197 -7.46 10.43 -16.23
C LYS A 197 -6.86 10.93 -14.92
N PRO A 198 -5.81 11.77 -14.95
CA PRO A 198 -5.24 12.38 -13.74
C PRO A 198 -6.24 13.20 -12.90
N THR A 199 -7.31 13.68 -13.53
CA THR A 199 -8.42 14.39 -12.88
C THR A 199 -9.34 13.49 -12.07
N ASP A 200 -9.34 12.18 -12.33
CA ASP A 200 -10.30 11.25 -11.72
C ASP A 200 -10.02 11.09 -10.23
N VAL A 201 -11.08 11.05 -9.43
CA VAL A 201 -10.99 10.86 -7.97
C VAL A 201 -10.20 9.59 -7.63
N LYS A 202 -10.39 8.52 -8.39
CA LYS A 202 -9.73 7.22 -8.18
C LYS A 202 -8.34 7.11 -8.79
N TYR A 203 -7.81 8.15 -9.44
CA TYR A 203 -6.51 8.11 -10.11
C TYR A 203 -5.38 7.62 -9.20
N ILE A 204 -5.25 8.22 -8.01
CA ILE A 204 -4.19 7.88 -7.06
C ILE A 204 -4.33 6.46 -6.51
N HIS A 205 -5.57 6.00 -6.26
CA HIS A 205 -5.79 4.62 -5.82
C HIS A 205 -5.45 3.61 -6.93
N ASN A 206 -5.78 3.91 -8.19
CA ASN A 206 -5.41 3.10 -9.34
C ASN A 206 -3.89 3.04 -9.51
N LEU A 207 -3.23 4.20 -9.51
CA LEU A 207 -1.78 4.31 -9.59
C LEU A 207 -1.11 3.49 -8.48
N ARG A 208 -1.56 3.65 -7.24
CA ARG A 208 -1.07 2.91 -6.07
C ARG A 208 -1.15 1.40 -6.27
N VAL A 209 -2.30 0.89 -6.71
CA VAL A 209 -2.48 -0.55 -6.89
C VAL A 209 -1.60 -1.07 -8.01
N ILE A 210 -1.58 -0.42 -9.18
CA ILE A 210 -0.69 -0.83 -10.28
C ILE A 210 0.76 -0.86 -9.79
N MET A 211 1.25 0.20 -9.15
CA MET A 211 2.62 0.25 -8.64
C MET A 211 2.97 -0.90 -7.68
N SER A 212 2.00 -1.43 -6.94
CA SER A 212 2.21 -2.51 -5.97
C SER A 212 2.33 -3.91 -6.59
N HIS A 213 1.99 -4.07 -7.88
CA HIS A 213 2.03 -5.36 -8.58
C HIS A 213 3.05 -5.35 -9.71
N SER A 214 3.72 -6.48 -9.95
CA SER A 214 4.55 -6.64 -11.17
C SER A 214 3.66 -6.80 -12.41
N LYS A 215 4.22 -6.60 -13.61
CA LYS A 215 3.51 -6.87 -14.88
C LYS A 215 2.98 -8.30 -14.91
N LEU A 216 3.78 -9.28 -14.46
CA LEU A 216 3.38 -10.68 -14.40
C LEU A 216 2.23 -10.92 -13.39
N SER A 217 2.31 -10.32 -12.21
CA SER A 217 1.24 -10.43 -11.20
C SER A 217 -0.06 -9.83 -11.70
N TRP A 218 0.00 -8.72 -12.44
CA TRP A 218 -1.16 -8.15 -13.11
C TRP A 218 -1.78 -9.14 -14.10
N LYS A 219 -0.97 -9.71 -15.02
CA LYS A 219 -1.45 -10.70 -16.00
C LYS A 219 -2.17 -11.86 -15.33
N ARG A 220 -1.54 -12.47 -14.32
CA ARG A 220 -2.10 -13.62 -13.60
C ARG A 220 -3.44 -13.28 -12.97
N LYS A 221 -3.59 -12.08 -12.40
CA LYS A 221 -4.87 -11.64 -11.82
C LYS A 221 -5.95 -11.49 -12.87
N VAL A 222 -5.65 -10.89 -14.02
CA VAL A 222 -6.62 -10.78 -15.12
C VAL A 222 -7.06 -12.19 -15.56
N SER A 223 -6.11 -13.11 -15.76
CA SER A 223 -6.42 -14.50 -16.09
C SER A 223 -7.21 -15.25 -15.02
N VAL A 224 -7.03 -14.91 -13.74
CA VAL A 224 -7.88 -15.44 -12.65
C VAL A 224 -9.32 -14.99 -12.84
N PHE A 225 -9.58 -13.70 -13.10
CA PHE A 225 -10.93 -13.21 -13.36
C PHE A 225 -11.53 -13.81 -14.64
N GLU A 226 -10.75 -13.96 -15.70
CA GLU A 226 -11.17 -14.64 -16.94
C GLU A 226 -11.57 -16.09 -16.67
N SER A 227 -10.80 -16.83 -15.87
CA SER A 227 -11.16 -18.19 -15.44
C SER A 227 -12.40 -18.26 -14.55
N LEU A 228 -12.82 -17.12 -13.98
CA LEU A 228 -14.03 -16.97 -13.16
C LEU A 228 -15.19 -16.39 -13.99
N GLY A 229 -15.05 -16.35 -15.32
CA GLY A 229 -16.09 -15.96 -16.26
C GLY A 229 -16.20 -14.46 -16.53
N TRP A 230 -15.19 -13.65 -16.20
CA TRP A 230 -15.20 -12.21 -16.46
C TRP A 230 -14.50 -11.89 -17.78
N SER A 231 -15.01 -10.94 -18.56
CA SER A 231 -14.28 -10.43 -19.72
C SER A 231 -13.14 -9.50 -19.29
N THR A 232 -12.13 -9.35 -20.15
CA THR A 232 -11.04 -8.40 -19.89
C THR A 232 -11.57 -6.97 -19.70
N GLU A 233 -12.62 -6.59 -20.43
CA GLU A 233 -13.30 -5.29 -20.31
C GLU A 233 -13.98 -5.10 -18.95
N GLU A 234 -14.69 -6.13 -18.47
CA GLU A 234 -15.32 -6.12 -17.15
C GLU A 234 -14.27 -5.97 -16.04
N VAL A 235 -13.12 -6.66 -16.17
CA VAL A 235 -12.00 -6.53 -15.23
C VAL A 235 -11.43 -5.12 -15.23
N ILE A 236 -11.17 -4.54 -16.40
CA ILE A 236 -10.62 -3.17 -16.52
C ILE A 236 -11.61 -2.16 -15.95
N SER A 237 -12.88 -2.21 -16.36
CA SER A 237 -13.94 -1.33 -15.88
C SER A 237 -14.10 -1.40 -14.36
N THR A 238 -14.11 -2.61 -13.80
CA THR A 238 -14.20 -2.84 -12.35
C THR A 238 -13.00 -2.26 -11.61
N PHE A 239 -11.79 -2.50 -12.14
CA PHE A 239 -10.55 -2.00 -11.54
C PHE A 239 -10.50 -0.47 -11.50
N THR A 240 -10.84 0.20 -12.60
CA THR A 240 -10.82 1.66 -12.66
C THR A 240 -11.76 2.30 -11.62
N ARG A 241 -12.94 1.69 -11.40
CA ARG A 241 -13.91 2.11 -10.39
C ARG A 241 -13.48 1.76 -8.96
N THR A 242 -12.97 0.55 -8.75
CA THR A 242 -12.65 -0.01 -7.42
C THR A 242 -11.29 -0.71 -7.43
N PRO A 243 -10.18 0.04 -7.41
CA PRO A 243 -8.85 -0.53 -7.63
C PRO A 243 -8.41 -1.52 -6.54
N HIS A 244 -8.99 -1.44 -5.34
CA HIS A 244 -8.61 -2.28 -4.20
C HIS A 244 -8.95 -3.77 -4.37
N CYS A 245 -9.85 -4.13 -5.29
CA CYS A 245 -10.12 -5.54 -5.57
C CYS A 245 -8.86 -6.30 -6.02
N LEU A 246 -7.95 -5.64 -6.76
CA LEU A 246 -6.70 -6.25 -7.22
C LEU A 246 -5.60 -6.33 -6.17
N SER A 247 -5.78 -5.67 -5.03
CA SER A 247 -4.86 -5.82 -3.89
C SER A 247 -5.00 -7.20 -3.20
N CYS A 248 -6.08 -7.92 -3.44
CA CYS A 248 -6.31 -9.26 -2.89
C CYS A 248 -5.41 -10.32 -3.54
N SER A 249 -5.03 -11.38 -2.82
CA SER A 249 -4.29 -12.51 -3.40
C SER A 249 -5.17 -13.32 -4.37
N GLU A 250 -4.55 -14.06 -5.29
CA GLU A 250 -5.27 -14.92 -6.25
C GLU A 250 -6.13 -15.96 -5.52
N LYS A 251 -5.57 -16.60 -4.48
CA LYS A 251 -6.29 -17.53 -3.59
C LYS A 251 -7.52 -16.87 -2.97
N LYS A 252 -7.38 -15.64 -2.44
CA LYS A 252 -8.50 -14.92 -1.82
C LYS A 252 -9.61 -14.63 -2.85
N LEU A 253 -9.25 -14.21 -4.05
CA LEU A 253 -10.23 -13.92 -5.11
C LEU A 253 -11.01 -15.17 -5.51
N ARG A 254 -10.32 -16.31 -5.70
CA ARG A 254 -10.96 -17.60 -6.02
C ARG A 254 -11.91 -18.04 -4.91
N ASN A 255 -11.44 -18.06 -3.67
CA ASN A 255 -12.26 -18.45 -2.52
C ASN A 255 -13.48 -17.54 -2.34
N ALA A 256 -13.32 -16.23 -2.56
CA ALA A 256 -14.43 -15.29 -2.47
C ALA A 256 -15.46 -15.52 -3.57
N MET A 257 -15.01 -15.67 -4.82
CA MET A 257 -15.92 -15.94 -5.95
C MET A 257 -16.65 -17.26 -5.79
N ASP A 258 -15.95 -18.33 -5.39
CA ASP A 258 -16.55 -19.63 -5.09
C ASP A 258 -17.64 -19.51 -4.02
N TYR A 259 -17.34 -18.87 -2.89
CA TYR A 259 -18.32 -18.71 -1.82
C TYR A 259 -19.55 -17.88 -2.27
N PHE A 260 -19.34 -16.76 -2.98
CA PHE A 260 -20.46 -15.92 -3.42
C PHE A 260 -21.33 -16.59 -4.48
N VAL A 261 -20.74 -17.20 -5.49
CA VAL A 261 -21.48 -17.80 -6.62
C VAL A 261 -22.06 -19.15 -6.22
N ASN A 262 -21.28 -20.01 -5.58
CA ASN A 262 -21.67 -21.40 -5.30
C ASN A 262 -22.41 -21.57 -3.97
N THR A 263 -22.04 -20.83 -2.91
CA THR A 263 -22.69 -20.96 -1.59
C THR A 263 -23.81 -19.95 -1.40
N VAL A 264 -23.52 -18.65 -1.59
CA VAL A 264 -24.50 -17.56 -1.36
C VAL A 264 -25.49 -17.44 -2.53
N LYS A 265 -25.15 -17.97 -3.71
CA LYS A 265 -25.94 -17.89 -4.95
C LYS A 265 -26.16 -16.45 -5.44
N VAL A 266 -25.13 -15.60 -5.30
CA VAL A 266 -25.11 -14.26 -5.89
C VAL A 266 -24.67 -14.36 -7.34
N ASP A 267 -25.43 -13.72 -8.23
CA ASP A 267 -25.09 -13.63 -9.65
C ASP A 267 -23.81 -12.81 -9.89
N ARG A 268 -23.13 -13.12 -11.00
CA ARG A 268 -21.85 -12.51 -11.38
C ARG A 268 -22.00 -11.01 -11.59
N GLU A 269 -23.10 -10.58 -12.19
CA GLU A 269 -23.42 -9.19 -12.54
C GLU A 269 -23.52 -8.33 -11.27
N THR A 270 -24.14 -8.85 -10.22
CA THR A 270 -24.18 -8.23 -8.90
C THR A 270 -22.79 -8.06 -8.30
N ILE A 271 -21.91 -9.06 -8.42
CA ILE A 271 -20.53 -8.96 -7.92
C ILE A 271 -19.74 -7.91 -8.70
N ILE A 272 -19.90 -7.84 -10.03
CA ILE A 272 -19.31 -6.79 -10.88
C ILE A 272 -19.82 -5.40 -10.48
N GLY A 273 -21.12 -5.28 -10.14
CA GLY A 273 -21.71 -4.05 -9.63
C GLY A 273 -21.12 -3.60 -8.29
N TYR A 274 -20.74 -4.56 -7.42
CA TYR A 274 -20.27 -4.33 -6.06
C TYR A 274 -18.95 -5.05 -5.73
N PRO A 275 -17.85 -4.76 -6.45
CA PRO A 275 -16.60 -5.55 -6.37
C PRO A 275 -15.89 -5.47 -5.02
N LYS A 276 -16.27 -4.52 -4.17
CA LYS A 276 -15.75 -4.39 -2.79
C LYS A 276 -16.02 -5.65 -1.96
N VAL A 277 -17.07 -6.42 -2.29
CA VAL A 277 -17.42 -7.66 -1.58
C VAL A 277 -16.27 -8.69 -1.58
N LEU A 278 -15.45 -8.70 -2.64
CA LEU A 278 -14.29 -9.58 -2.78
C LEU A 278 -13.14 -9.22 -1.81
N THR A 279 -13.18 -8.03 -1.21
CA THR A 279 -12.16 -7.56 -0.26
C THR A 279 -12.44 -7.98 1.18
N TYR A 280 -13.70 -8.27 1.53
CA TYR A 280 -14.07 -8.67 2.89
C TYR A 280 -13.49 -10.04 3.27
N SER A 281 -13.31 -10.30 4.56
CA SER A 281 -13.00 -11.65 5.04
C SER A 281 -14.27 -12.50 4.95
N ILE A 282 -14.14 -13.65 4.32
CA ILE A 282 -15.26 -14.59 4.17
C ILE A 282 -15.66 -15.07 5.55
N GLU A 283 -14.69 -15.48 6.36
CA GLU A 283 -14.86 -16.10 7.67
C GLU A 283 -15.35 -15.11 8.72
N LYS A 284 -14.76 -13.91 8.77
CA LYS A 284 -15.05 -12.94 9.84
C LYS A 284 -16.21 -12.00 9.56
N ARG A 285 -16.61 -11.85 8.30
CA ARG A 285 -17.66 -10.88 7.90
C ARG A 285 -18.74 -11.51 7.04
N VAL A 286 -18.39 -12.25 5.99
CA VAL A 286 -19.40 -12.75 5.04
C VAL A 286 -20.23 -13.88 5.67
N VAL A 287 -19.58 -14.92 6.19
CA VAL A 287 -20.22 -16.09 6.82
C VAL A 287 -21.16 -15.67 7.96
N PRO A 288 -20.74 -14.88 8.98
CA PRO A 288 -21.63 -14.50 10.08
C PRO A 288 -22.86 -13.73 9.62
N ARG A 289 -22.68 -12.82 8.66
CA ARG A 289 -23.78 -12.01 8.14
C ARG A 289 -24.70 -12.83 7.24
N PHE A 290 -24.15 -13.79 6.50
CA PHE A 290 -24.92 -14.71 5.66
C PHE A 290 -25.77 -15.65 6.51
N THR A 291 -25.22 -16.20 7.60
CA THR A 291 -25.96 -17.04 8.54
C THR A 291 -27.16 -16.31 9.13
N VAL A 292 -26.97 -15.08 9.64
CA VAL A 292 -28.07 -14.26 10.15
C VAL A 292 -29.09 -13.99 9.05
N TRP A 293 -28.64 -13.54 7.86
CA TRP A 293 -29.54 -13.27 6.74
C TRP A 293 -30.39 -14.47 6.36
N LYS A 294 -29.79 -15.67 6.26
CA LYS A 294 -30.48 -16.91 5.93
C LYS A 294 -31.59 -17.24 6.95
N ILE A 295 -31.28 -17.16 8.25
CA ILE A 295 -32.26 -17.40 9.33
C ILE A 295 -33.43 -16.41 9.24
N LEU A 296 -33.15 -15.13 9.01
CA LEU A 296 -34.20 -14.10 8.92
C LEU A 296 -35.10 -14.29 7.70
N ILE A 297 -34.55 -14.75 6.57
CA ILE A 297 -35.31 -15.05 5.35
C ILE A 297 -36.16 -16.31 5.55
N GLU A 298 -35.61 -17.39 6.13
CA GLU A 298 -36.32 -18.64 6.41
C GLU A 298 -37.51 -18.41 7.36
N ARG A 299 -37.34 -17.52 8.35
CA ARG A 299 -38.41 -17.12 9.28
C ARG A 299 -39.32 -16.02 8.75
N LYS A 300 -39.11 -15.55 7.51
CA LYS A 300 -39.89 -14.49 6.86
C LYS A 300 -39.93 -13.17 7.66
N LEU A 301 -38.90 -12.91 8.47
CA LEU A 301 -38.79 -11.72 9.33
C LEU A 301 -38.20 -10.51 8.61
N THR A 302 -37.61 -10.71 7.44
CA THR A 302 -37.07 -9.62 6.62
C THR A 302 -37.45 -9.77 5.15
N LYS A 303 -37.74 -8.63 4.52
CA LYS A 303 -37.88 -8.53 3.06
C LYS A 303 -36.56 -8.13 2.38
N CYS A 304 -35.46 -8.01 3.15
CA CYS A 304 -34.17 -7.60 2.63
C CYS A 304 -33.57 -8.71 1.74
N THR A 305 -33.87 -8.68 0.45
CA THR A 305 -33.33 -9.63 -0.53
C THR A 305 -31.88 -9.37 -0.88
N ARG A 306 -31.38 -8.15 -0.63
CA ARG A 306 -30.05 -7.71 -1.06
C ARG A 306 -28.98 -7.95 0.01
N PHE A 307 -28.60 -9.21 0.20
CA PHE A 307 -27.53 -9.64 1.11
C PHE A 307 -26.23 -8.80 0.98
N ILE A 308 -25.86 -8.41 -0.25
CA ILE A 308 -24.66 -7.60 -0.50
C ILE A 308 -24.65 -6.27 0.26
N TRP A 309 -25.82 -5.65 0.46
CA TRP A 309 -25.92 -4.41 1.21
C TRP A 309 -25.53 -4.60 2.68
N MET A 310 -25.96 -5.72 3.27
CA MET A 310 -25.63 -6.08 4.66
C MET A 310 -24.13 -6.25 4.88
N LEU A 311 -23.32 -6.48 3.84
CA LEU A 311 -21.86 -6.56 3.95
C LEU A 311 -21.19 -5.18 4.04
N ASN A 312 -21.86 -4.12 3.59
CA ASN A 312 -21.29 -2.77 3.49
C ASN A 312 -21.49 -1.91 4.74
N ILE A 313 -22.51 -2.21 5.54
CA ILE A 313 -22.79 -1.49 6.80
C ILE A 313 -21.78 -1.81 7.90
N SER A 314 -21.68 -0.92 8.89
CA SER A 314 -20.78 -1.09 10.02
C SER A 314 -21.15 -2.32 10.87
N GLU A 315 -20.29 -2.74 11.79
CA GLU A 315 -20.62 -3.86 12.68
C GLU A 315 -21.74 -3.52 13.63
N LYS A 316 -21.66 -2.34 14.28
CA LYS A 316 -22.69 -1.84 15.18
C LYS A 316 -24.05 -1.78 14.48
N GLU A 317 -24.09 -1.12 13.32
CA GLU A 317 -25.33 -0.97 12.53
C GLU A 317 -25.89 -2.33 12.07
N PHE A 318 -25.04 -3.29 11.73
CA PHE A 318 -25.48 -4.65 11.41
C PHE A 318 -26.17 -5.32 12.59
N ILE A 319 -25.57 -5.23 13.78
CA ILE A 319 -26.12 -5.82 15.00
C ILE A 319 -27.46 -5.16 15.32
N ASP A 320 -27.53 -3.84 15.31
CA ASP A 320 -28.76 -3.11 15.64
C ASP A 320 -29.91 -3.46 14.69
N LEU A 321 -29.65 -3.45 13.37
CA LEU A 321 -30.69 -3.63 12.35
C LEU A 321 -31.12 -5.09 12.13
N TYR A 322 -30.21 -6.05 12.32
CA TYR A 322 -30.43 -7.45 11.91
C TYR A 322 -30.28 -8.47 13.02
N VAL A 323 -29.79 -8.08 14.20
CA VAL A 323 -29.63 -8.99 15.34
C VAL A 323 -30.51 -8.54 16.49
N THR A 324 -30.26 -7.35 17.04
CA THR A 324 -31.00 -6.80 18.19
C THR A 324 -32.47 -6.58 17.85
N LYS A 325 -32.77 -6.07 16.64
CA LYS A 325 -34.16 -5.87 16.19
C LYS A 325 -35.04 -7.12 16.28
N TYR A 326 -34.45 -8.31 16.13
CA TYR A 326 -35.16 -9.58 16.09
C TYR A 326 -34.88 -10.45 17.33
N SER A 327 -34.40 -9.84 18.43
CA SER A 327 -34.05 -10.58 19.65
C SER A 327 -35.26 -11.18 20.35
N THR A 328 -36.44 -10.60 20.17
CA THR A 328 -37.71 -11.13 20.71
C THR A 328 -38.13 -12.42 20.02
N GLU A 329 -38.00 -12.48 18.69
CA GLU A 329 -38.38 -13.63 17.87
C GLU A 329 -37.25 -14.67 17.81
N ILE A 330 -35.99 -14.25 17.95
CA ILE A 330 -34.81 -15.11 17.92
C ILE A 330 -33.81 -14.72 19.04
N PRO A 331 -34.06 -15.13 20.29
CA PRO A 331 -33.22 -14.72 21.43
C PRO A 331 -31.73 -15.11 21.29
N TYR A 332 -31.43 -16.20 20.59
CA TYR A 332 -30.08 -16.73 20.40
C TYR A 332 -29.37 -16.22 19.13
N LEU A 333 -29.95 -15.26 18.39
CA LEU A 333 -29.38 -14.79 17.11
C LEU A 333 -28.02 -14.11 17.30
N LEU A 334 -27.85 -13.36 18.39
CA LEU A 334 -26.57 -12.73 18.73
C LEU A 334 -25.50 -13.79 19.02
N GLN A 335 -25.85 -14.86 19.74
CA GLN A 335 -24.93 -15.95 20.01
C GLN A 335 -24.49 -16.65 18.72
N ILE A 336 -25.43 -16.95 17.81
CA ILE A 336 -25.11 -17.52 16.48
C ILE A 336 -24.16 -16.61 15.70
N TYR A 337 -24.44 -15.29 15.71
CA TYR A 337 -23.57 -14.31 15.05
C TYR A 337 -22.15 -14.28 15.64
N MET A 338 -22.02 -14.36 16.96
CA MET A 338 -20.71 -14.38 17.63
C MET A 338 -19.96 -15.70 17.40
N GLN A 339 -20.65 -16.84 17.45
CA GLN A 339 -20.04 -18.15 17.19
C GLN A 339 -19.52 -18.26 15.76
N SER A 340 -20.29 -17.79 14.78
CA SER A 340 -19.88 -17.80 13.37
C SER A 340 -18.65 -16.92 13.07
N LYS A 341 -18.34 -15.93 13.93
CA LYS A 341 -17.09 -15.15 13.84
C LYS A 341 -15.84 -15.86 14.38
N GLY A 342 -16.03 -16.85 15.25
CA GLY A 342 -15.01 -17.40 16.14
C GLY A 342 -14.43 -18.77 15.76
N GLY A 343 -14.56 -19.23 14.52
CA GLY A 343 -14.09 -20.56 14.10
C GLY A 343 -12.57 -20.75 14.08
N SER A 344 -11.93 -20.86 15.25
CA SER A 344 -10.81 -21.77 15.45
C SER A 344 -11.39 -23.06 15.98
N ILE A 345 -11.28 -24.13 15.20
CA ILE A 345 -11.61 -25.50 15.61
C ILE A 345 -10.77 -25.79 16.87
N ARG A 346 -11.41 -25.96 18.02
CA ARG A 346 -10.87 -26.86 19.05
C ARG A 346 -11.48 -28.22 18.71
N ALA A 347 -10.62 -29.11 18.22
CA ALA A 347 -10.93 -30.52 18.16
C ALA A 347 -11.27 -31.00 19.58
N VAL A 348 -12.33 -31.77 19.68
CA VAL A 348 -12.51 -32.72 20.79
C VAL A 348 -11.49 -33.84 20.59
#